data_AF-A0A953FCI8-F1
#
_entry.id   AF-A0A953FCI8-F1
#
_cell.length_a   1.000
_cell.length_b   1.000
_cell.length_c   1.000
_cell.angle_alpha   90.00
_cell.angle_beta   90.00
_cell.angle_gamma   90.00
#
_symmetry.space_group_name_H-M   'P 1'
#
loop_
_entity.id
_entity.type
_entity.pdbx_description
1 polymer ?
#
loop_
_entity_poly.entity_id
_entity_poly.type
_entity_poly.pdbx_seq_one_letter_code
_entity_poly.pdbx_strand_id
1 'polypeptide(L)'
;TDGKPTCIKQGIKYYKNSFGLDHLILARTLNLASQLRKIKIPVTTFMIATDPYLKKFVRDFTKANNGNAYYSSLQGLGNLVFEDFKRNRKKSF
;
A
#
# COMPACT_ATOMS: atom_id res chain seq x y z
N THR A 1 -0.80 7.86 13.02
CA THR A 1 -1.20 6.52 12.52
C THR A 1 -0.05 5.98 11.70
N ASP A 2 0.36 4.76 11.95
CA ASP A 2 1.44 4.05 11.24
C ASP A 2 1.10 3.75 9.76
N GLY A 3 -0.16 3.87 9.35
CA GLY A 3 -0.57 3.70 7.94
C GLY A 3 -0.89 2.24 7.58
N LYS A 4 -0.87 1.32 8.55
CA LYS A 4 -1.37 -0.04 8.35
C LYS A 4 -2.90 -0.05 8.27
N PRO A 5 -3.51 -0.93 7.46
CA PRO A 5 -4.94 -1.14 7.50
C PRO A 5 -5.33 -1.84 8.81
N THR A 6 -6.30 -1.29 9.54
CA THR A 6 -6.75 -1.78 10.86
C THR A 6 -8.25 -2.07 10.95
N CYS A 7 -8.98 -1.91 9.83
CA CYS A 7 -10.43 -1.99 9.83
C CYS A 7 -10.96 -2.49 8.48
N ILE A 8 -11.99 -3.34 8.52
CA ILE A 8 -12.79 -3.72 7.35
C ILE A 8 -14.28 -3.66 7.68
N LYS A 9 -15.10 -3.38 6.66
CA LYS A 9 -16.56 -3.47 6.77
C LYS A 9 -17.02 -4.89 6.45
N GLN A 10 -17.82 -5.48 7.33
CA GLN A 10 -18.41 -6.82 7.20
C GLN A 10 -19.94 -6.70 7.32
N GLY A 11 -20.62 -6.59 6.18
CA GLY A 11 -22.04 -6.30 6.14
C GLY A 11 -22.34 -4.95 6.78
N ILE A 12 -23.11 -4.97 7.87
CA ILE A 12 -23.52 -3.77 8.63
C ILE A 12 -22.45 -3.39 9.69
N LYS A 13 -21.60 -4.35 10.10
CA LYS A 13 -20.61 -4.16 11.17
C LYS A 13 -19.23 -3.78 10.63
N TYR A 14 -18.40 -3.21 11.51
CA TYR A 14 -16.98 -3.00 11.26
C TYR A 14 -16.16 -3.94 12.13
N TYR A 15 -15.27 -4.70 11.50
CA TYR A 15 -14.24 -5.45 12.19
C TYR A 15 -12.99 -4.57 12.30
N LYS A 16 -12.53 -4.35 13.52
CA LYS A 16 -11.38 -3.49 13.83
C LYS A 16 -10.37 -4.26 14.64
N ASN A 17 -9.12 -4.24 14.19
CA ASN A 17 -8.00 -4.75 14.95
C ASN A 17 -6.78 -3.86 14.67
N SER A 18 -6.38 -3.12 15.69
CA SER A 18 -5.20 -2.24 15.64
C SER A 18 -3.93 -2.93 16.13
N PHE A 19 -4.03 -4.16 16.62
CA PHE A 19 -2.88 -4.88 17.17
C PHE A 19 -2.28 -5.83 16.14
N GLY A 20 -0.94 -5.77 16.00
CA GLY A 20 -0.22 -6.65 15.09
C GLY A 20 -0.65 -6.57 13.62
N LEU A 21 -0.48 -7.71 12.94
CA LEU A 21 -0.80 -7.92 11.53
C LEU A 21 -2.03 -8.81 11.40
N ASP A 22 -3.16 -8.17 11.20
CA ASP A 22 -4.40 -8.89 10.99
C ASP A 22 -4.49 -9.39 9.54
N HIS A 23 -4.29 -10.68 9.36
CA HIS A 23 -4.30 -11.32 8.04
C HIS A 23 -5.63 -11.14 7.30
N LEU A 24 -6.76 -11.07 8.02
CA LEU A 24 -8.07 -10.90 7.41
C LEU A 24 -8.21 -9.49 6.83
N ILE A 25 -7.80 -8.47 7.60
CA ILE A 25 -7.81 -7.08 7.14
C ILE A 25 -6.86 -6.89 5.94
N LEU A 26 -5.66 -7.46 6.01
CA LEU A 26 -4.68 -7.36 4.93
C LEU A 26 -5.16 -8.04 3.65
N ALA A 27 -5.65 -9.28 3.74
CA ALA A 27 -6.17 -10.00 2.59
C ALA A 27 -7.35 -9.26 1.93
N ARG A 28 -8.27 -8.72 2.73
CA ARG A 28 -9.39 -7.93 2.20
C ARG A 28 -8.92 -6.67 1.51
N THR A 29 -7.94 -5.97 2.07
CA THR A 29 -7.37 -4.75 1.50
C THR A 29 -6.70 -5.02 0.15
N LEU A 30 -5.90 -6.08 0.05
CA LEU A 30 -5.26 -6.48 -1.22
C LEU A 30 -6.26 -6.95 -2.28
N ASN A 31 -7.35 -7.61 -1.86
CA ASN A 31 -8.44 -7.99 -2.76
C ASN A 31 -9.13 -6.75 -3.36
N LEU A 32 -9.38 -5.72 -2.56
CA LEU A 32 -9.93 -4.44 -3.05
C LEU A 32 -8.96 -3.75 -4.01
N ALA A 33 -7.65 -3.77 -3.72
CA ALA A 33 -6.64 -3.25 -4.63
C ALA A 33 -6.70 -3.90 -6.02
N SER A 34 -6.87 -5.23 -6.05
CA SER A 34 -7.05 -5.98 -7.29
C SER A 34 -8.36 -5.64 -8.01
N GLN A 35 -9.42 -5.30 -7.28
CA GLN A 35 -10.68 -4.84 -7.88
C GLN A 35 -10.52 -3.47 -8.53
N LEU A 36 -9.84 -2.52 -7.89
CA LEU A 36 -9.53 -1.20 -8.46
C LEU A 36 -8.82 -1.33 -9.82
N ARG A 37 -7.87 -2.27 -9.92
CA ARG A 37 -7.21 -2.60 -11.19
C ARG A 37 -8.20 -3.05 -12.26
N LYS A 38 -9.13 -3.95 -11.93
CA LYS A 38 -10.12 -4.49 -12.89
C LYS A 38 -11.03 -3.39 -13.45
N ILE A 39 -11.43 -2.45 -12.61
CA ILE A 39 -12.27 -1.30 -12.99
C ILE A 39 -11.46 -0.10 -13.49
N LYS A 40 -10.15 -0.28 -13.72
CA LYS A 40 -9.23 0.71 -14.30
C LYS A 40 -9.11 2.01 -13.49
N ILE A 41 -9.30 1.95 -12.17
CA ILE A 41 -9.02 3.08 -11.28
C ILE A 41 -7.52 3.09 -10.94
N PRO A 42 -6.76 4.13 -11.34
CA PRO A 42 -5.35 4.23 -11.01
C PRO A 42 -5.15 4.56 -9.53
N VAL A 43 -4.12 3.98 -8.91
CA VAL A 43 -3.74 4.26 -7.53
C VAL A 43 -2.27 4.68 -7.48
N THR A 44 -2.01 5.78 -6.78
CA THR A 44 -0.66 6.28 -6.53
C THR A 44 -0.45 6.36 -5.02
N THR A 45 0.60 5.71 -4.52
CA THR A 45 0.92 5.66 -3.08
C THR A 45 2.16 6.49 -2.79
N PHE A 46 2.06 7.41 -1.83
CA PHE A 46 3.21 8.15 -1.29
C PHE A 46 3.50 7.61 0.11
N MET A 47 4.67 7.01 0.28
CA MET A 47 5.10 6.41 1.54
C MET A 47 6.31 7.15 2.10
N ILE A 48 6.12 7.79 3.25
CA ILE A 48 7.18 8.48 4.01
C ILE A 48 7.40 7.72 5.31
N ALA A 49 8.02 6.55 5.22
CA ALA A 49 8.34 5.74 6.38
C ALA A 49 9.51 4.79 6.09
N THR A 50 10.28 4.51 7.14
CA THR A 50 11.42 3.58 7.07
C THR A 50 11.03 2.15 7.42
N ASP A 51 9.85 1.96 8.04
CA ASP A 51 9.36 0.67 8.51
C ASP A 51 9.31 -0.40 7.39
N PRO A 52 10.09 -1.49 7.52
CA PRO A 52 10.17 -2.54 6.50
C PRO A 52 8.83 -3.22 6.22
N TYR A 53 7.99 -3.35 7.24
CA TYR A 53 6.69 -4.01 7.10
C TYR A 53 5.73 -3.18 6.25
N LEU A 54 5.57 -1.89 6.56
CA LEU A 54 4.74 -0.98 5.80
C LEU A 54 5.25 -0.87 4.35
N LYS A 55 6.57 -0.92 4.13
CA LYS A 55 7.14 -0.93 2.77
C LYS A 55 6.71 -2.18 2.02
N LYS A 56 6.78 -3.35 2.65
CA LYS A 56 6.31 -4.60 2.05
C LYS A 56 4.81 -4.54 1.72
N PHE A 57 3.99 -4.06 2.65
CA PHE A 57 2.56 -3.91 2.43
C PHE A 57 2.26 -2.97 1.25
N VAL A 58 2.87 -1.77 1.22
CA VAL A 58 2.69 -0.80 0.13
C VAL A 58 3.14 -1.39 -1.20
N ARG A 59 4.25 -2.13 -1.23
CA ARG A 59 4.71 -2.82 -2.44
C ARG A 59 3.70 -3.86 -2.92
N ASP A 60 3.22 -4.72 -2.04
CA ASP A 60 2.24 -5.78 -2.37
C ASP A 60 0.89 -5.16 -2.82
N PHE A 61 0.46 -4.09 -2.15
CA PHE A 61 -0.74 -3.33 -2.50
C PHE A 61 -0.62 -2.66 -3.88
N THR A 62 0.49 -1.97 -4.15
CA THR A 62 0.75 -1.30 -5.43
C THR A 62 0.86 -2.30 -6.57
N LYS A 63 1.49 -3.45 -6.33
CA LYS A 63 1.53 -4.56 -7.29
C LYS A 63 0.12 -5.10 -7.59
N ALA A 64 -0.72 -5.28 -6.57
CA ALA A 64 -2.09 -5.76 -6.72
C ALA A 64 -2.96 -4.79 -7.55
N ASN A 65 -2.82 -3.48 -7.33
CA ASN A 65 -3.55 -2.46 -8.09
C ASN A 65 -2.90 -2.04 -9.42
N ASN A 66 -1.69 -2.51 -9.73
CA ASN A 66 -0.90 -2.13 -10.92
C ASN A 66 -0.65 -0.61 -11.02
N GLY A 67 -0.41 0.01 -9.86
CA GLY A 67 -0.23 1.45 -9.71
C GLY A 67 1.24 1.85 -9.55
N ASN A 68 1.42 3.01 -8.93
CA ASN A 68 2.73 3.61 -8.66
C ASN A 68 2.95 3.81 -7.17
N ALA A 69 4.19 3.65 -6.72
CA ALA A 69 4.61 3.94 -5.35
C ALA A 69 5.85 4.85 -5.33
N TYR A 70 5.81 5.85 -4.46
CA TYR A 70 6.90 6.76 -4.16
C TYR A 70 7.32 6.55 -2.71
N TYR A 71 8.58 6.21 -2.48
CA TYR A 71 9.14 6.03 -1.13
C TYR A 71 10.12 7.16 -0.85
N SER A 72 9.99 7.79 0.32
CA SER A 72 10.93 8.82 0.80
C SER A 72 11.43 8.49 2.21
N SER A 73 12.71 8.81 2.47
CA SER A 73 13.32 8.71 3.80
C SER A 73 13.01 9.92 4.68
N LEU A 74 12.92 9.74 6.01
CA LEU A 74 12.70 10.86 6.95
C LEU A 74 13.84 11.88 6.95
N GLN A 75 15.07 11.48 6.60
CA GLN A 75 16.26 12.32 6.67
C GLN A 75 16.40 13.31 5.50
N GLY A 76 15.44 13.34 4.57
CA GLY A 76 15.37 14.35 3.52
C GLY A 76 14.60 13.84 2.29
N LEU A 77 13.85 14.73 1.65
CA LEU A 77 13.16 14.48 0.37
C LEU A 77 14.10 14.07 -0.78
N GLY A 78 15.43 14.14 -0.59
CA GLY A 78 16.44 13.91 -1.62
C GLY A 78 16.56 12.46 -2.09
N ASN A 79 16.27 11.46 -1.24
CA ASN A 79 16.34 10.05 -1.62
C ASN A 79 14.92 9.54 -1.90
N LEU A 80 14.48 9.70 -3.15
CA LEU A 80 13.14 9.29 -3.58
C LEU A 80 13.24 8.05 -4.46
N VAL A 81 12.68 6.94 -3.99
CA VAL A 81 12.57 5.71 -4.78
C VAL A 81 11.20 5.68 -5.43
N PHE A 82 11.18 5.56 -6.75
CA PHE A 82 9.98 5.41 -7.55
C PHE A 82 9.85 3.97 -8.06
N GLU A 83 8.71 3.35 -7.76
CA GLU A 83 8.31 2.05 -8.30
C GLU A 83 7.02 2.19 -9.12
N ASP A 84 7.12 1.97 -10.43
CA ASP A 84 6.02 1.95 -11.39
C ASP A 84 5.76 0.50 -11.81
N PHE A 85 4.70 -0.12 -11.26
CA PHE A 85 4.34 -1.48 -11.63
C PHE A 85 3.64 -1.54 -12.98
N LYS A 86 3.01 -0.45 -13.42
CA LYS A 86 2.36 -0.37 -14.74
C LYS A 86 3.38 -0.49 -15.88
N ARG A 87 4.59 0.03 -15.68
CA ARG A 87 5.70 -0.01 -16.65
C ARG A 87 6.84 -0.95 -16.25
N ASN A 88 6.69 -1.73 -15.17
CA ASN A 88 7.76 -2.56 -14.59
C ASN A 88 9.08 -1.79 -14.41
N ARG A 89 9.02 -0.54 -13.93
CA ARG A 89 10.18 0.34 -13.81
C ARG A 89 10.43 0.71 -12.36
N LYS A 90 11.69 0.58 -11.94
CA LYS A 90 12.18 1.11 -10.66
C LYS A 90 13.25 2.17 -10.93
N LYS A 91 13.14 3.33 -10.27
CA LYS A 91 14.15 4.40 -10.31
C LYS A 91 14.48 4.85 -8.90
N SER A 92 15.75 5.13 -8.65
CA SER A 92 16.17 5.92 -7.50
C SER A 92 16.54 7.31 -8.02
N PHE A 93 16.10 8.35 -7.32
CA PHE A 93 16.52 9.73 -7.51
C PHE A 93 17.39 10.15 -6.34
#